data_AF-A0A365U3Q8-F1
#
_entry.id   AF-A0A365U3Q8-F1
#
_cell.length_a   1.000
_cell.length_b   1.000
_cell.length_c   1.000
_cell.angle_alpha   90.00
_cell.angle_beta   90.00
_cell.angle_gamma   90.00
#
_symmetry.space_group_name_H-M   'P 1'
#
loop_
_entity.id
_entity.type
_entity.pdbx_description
1 polymer ?
#
loop_
_entity_poly.entity_id
_entity_poly.type
_entity_poly.pdbx_seq_one_letter_code
_entity_poly.pdbx_strand_id
1 'polypeptide(L)'
;MPKTDDAALAAFVARKAEIDAALDRIRAASDDHFFASPEHVHWGHVTALADHTALLKRITDAIYAEGEHANVGTHLRSVVPVTFMD
;
A
#
# COMPACT_ATOMS: atom_id res chain seq x y z
N MET A 1 24.82 14.09 -14.99
CA MET A 1 24.96 14.13 -13.52
C MET A 1 24.16 12.98 -12.96
N PRO A 2 24.77 12.03 -12.21
CA PRO A 2 23.99 10.98 -11.58
C PRO A 2 23.08 11.66 -10.55
N LYS A 3 21.77 11.39 -10.64
CA LYS A 3 20.79 11.87 -9.68
C LYS A 3 21.00 11.02 -8.43
N THR A 4 21.85 11.52 -7.54
CA THR A 4 22.45 10.80 -6.43
C THR A 4 21.39 10.13 -5.58
N ASP A 5 21.71 8.95 -5.06
CA ASP A 5 20.83 8.09 -4.26
C ASP A 5 20.12 8.84 -3.11
N ASP A 6 20.71 9.95 -2.65
CA ASP A 6 20.11 10.88 -1.68
C ASP A 6 18.76 11.46 -2.12
N ALA A 7 18.60 11.82 -3.40
CA ALA A 7 17.35 12.37 -3.91
C ALA A 7 16.24 11.30 -3.96
N ALA A 8 16.61 10.06 -4.28
CA ALA A 8 15.70 8.92 -4.26
C ALA A 8 15.33 8.55 -2.81
N LEU A 9 16.31 8.56 -1.89
CA LEU A 9 16.11 8.32 -0.47
C LEU A 9 15.18 9.36 0.16
N ALA A 10 15.42 10.65 -0.12
CA ALA A 10 14.56 11.73 0.36
C ALA A 10 13.12 11.58 -0.15
N ALA A 11 12.95 11.24 -1.44
CA ALA A 11 11.64 10.99 -2.02
C ALA A 11 10.94 9.77 -1.37
N PHE A 12 11.68 8.69 -1.10
CA PHE A 12 11.17 7.51 -0.41
C PHE A 12 10.69 7.84 1.00
N VAL A 13 11.52 8.52 1.80
CA VAL A 13 11.16 8.93 3.17
C VAL A 13 9.92 9.83 3.18
N ALA A 14 9.83 10.78 2.24
CA ALA A 14 8.67 11.65 2.11
C ALA A 14 7.39 10.85 1.80
N ARG A 15 7.44 9.91 0.86
CA ARG A 15 6.29 9.05 0.53
C ARG A 15 5.91 8.13 1.70
N LYS A 16 6.89 7.56 2.41
CA LYS A 16 6.61 6.75 3.59
C LYS A 16 5.91 7.58 4.68
N ALA A 17 6.41 8.79 4.98
CA ALA A 17 5.81 9.66 5.98
C ALA A 17 4.36 10.04 5.64
N GLU A 18 4.05 10.25 4.35
CA GLU A 18 2.66 10.47 3.89
C GLU A 18 1.77 9.25 4.12
N ILE A 19 2.27 8.05 3.85
CA ILE A 19 1.54 6.80 4.12
C ILE A 19 1.33 6.60 5.62
N ASP A 20 2.37 6.78 6.44
CA ASP A 20 2.29 6.64 7.91
C ASP A 20 1.23 7.60 8.47
N ALA A 21 1.23 8.87 8.03
CA ALA A 21 0.24 9.85 8.45
C ALA A 21 -1.20 9.50 7.99
N ALA A 22 -1.36 8.85 6.84
CA ALA A 22 -2.66 8.36 6.39
C ALA A 22 -3.15 7.17 7.23
N LEU A 23 -2.25 6.24 7.58
CA LEU A 23 -2.56 5.10 8.44
C LEU A 23 -2.96 5.56 9.85
N ASP A 24 -2.29 6.57 10.41
CA ASP A 24 -2.65 7.15 11.72
C ASP A 24 -4.06 7.76 11.70
N ARG A 25 -4.45 8.43 10.61
CA ARG A 25 -5.81 8.98 10.46
C ARG A 25 -6.87 7.88 10.36
N ILE A 26 -6.58 6.80 9.63
CA ILE A 26 -7.49 5.65 9.53
C ILE A 26 -7.63 4.98 10.90
N ARG A 27 -6.53 4.84 11.63
CA ARG A 27 -6.55 4.31 13.00
C ARG A 27 -7.40 5.17 13.93
N ALA A 28 -7.20 6.49 13.92
CA ALA A 28 -8.00 7.41 14.73
C ALA A 28 -9.50 7.32 14.37
N ALA A 29 -9.83 7.23 13.08
CA ALA A 29 -11.21 7.01 12.64
C ALA A 29 -11.75 5.67 13.16
N SER A 30 -10.95 4.59 13.12
CA SER A 30 -11.36 3.29 13.67
C SER A 30 -11.60 3.33 15.18
N ASP A 31 -10.75 4.04 15.94
CA ASP A 31 -10.93 4.23 17.38
C ASP A 31 -12.22 5.01 17.69
N ASP A 32 -12.60 5.93 16.80
CA ASP A 32 -13.88 6.66 16.83
C ASP A 32 -15.02 5.97 16.06
N HIS A 33 -14.93 4.64 15.88
CA HIS A 33 -15.97 3.81 15.24
C HIS A 33 -16.37 4.28 13.82
N PHE A 34 -15.41 4.84 13.08
CA PHE A 34 -15.60 5.54 11.82
C PHE A 34 -16.71 6.60 11.88
N PHE A 35 -16.78 7.32 13.01
CA PHE A 35 -17.74 8.38 13.30
C PHE A 35 -19.19 7.89 13.35
N ALA A 36 -19.42 6.57 13.38
CA ALA A 36 -20.74 5.98 13.45
C ALA A 36 -21.15 5.79 14.90
N SER A 37 -22.31 6.34 15.27
CA SER A 37 -22.88 6.11 16.59
C SER A 37 -23.68 4.80 16.60
N PRO A 38 -23.48 3.90 17.59
CA PRO A 38 -24.11 2.57 17.62
C PRO A 38 -25.63 2.58 17.42
N GLU A 39 -26.34 3.58 17.95
CA GLU A 39 -27.79 3.72 17.83
C GLU A 39 -28.28 4.23 16.46
N HIS A 40 -27.37 4.70 15.60
CA HIS A 40 -27.64 5.20 14.25
C HIS A 40 -27.02 4.32 13.15
N VAL A 41 -26.36 3.21 13.51
CA VAL A 41 -25.77 2.27 12.54
C VAL A 41 -26.88 1.62 11.70
N HIS A 42 -26.61 1.48 10.40
CA HIS A 42 -27.53 0.88 9.42
C HIS A 42 -26.73 0.29 8.25
N TRP A 43 -27.39 -0.45 7.36
CA TRP A 43 -26.75 -1.14 6.24
C TRP A 43 -25.88 -0.26 5.33
N GLY A 44 -26.25 1.00 5.10
CA GLY A 44 -25.38 1.94 4.38
C GLY A 44 -23.99 2.13 5.00
N HIS A 45 -23.86 2.11 6.33
CA HIS A 45 -22.57 2.17 7.02
C HIS A 45 -21.76 0.88 6.78
N VAL A 46 -22.43 -0.27 6.77
CA VAL A 46 -21.81 -1.57 6.49
C VAL A 46 -21.23 -1.61 5.07
N THR A 47 -21.99 -1.14 4.07
CA THR A 47 -21.51 -1.04 2.69
C THR A 47 -20.29 -0.12 2.59
N ALA A 48 -20.32 1.04 3.23
CA ALA A 48 -19.18 1.94 3.24
C ALA A 48 -17.94 1.26 3.84
N LEU A 49 -18.05 0.60 5.00
CA LEU A 49 -16.91 -0.11 5.61
C LEU A 49 -16.42 -1.31 4.78
N ALA A 50 -17.30 -1.98 4.04
CA ALA A 50 -16.90 -3.03 3.11
C ALA A 50 -15.99 -2.48 2.01
N ASP A 51 -16.31 -1.31 1.44
CA ASP A 51 -15.49 -0.64 0.44
C ASP A 51 -14.10 -0.26 1.00
N HIS A 52 -14.06 0.29 2.21
CA HIS A 52 -12.81 0.66 2.88
C HIS A 52 -11.93 -0.57 3.15
N THR A 53 -12.55 -1.66 3.62
CA THR A 53 -11.87 -2.93 3.87
C THR A 53 -11.30 -3.52 2.59
N ALA A 54 -12.03 -3.47 1.47
CA ALA A 54 -11.55 -3.94 0.18
C ALA A 54 -10.32 -3.15 -0.31
N LEU A 55 -10.30 -1.83 -0.12
CA LEU A 55 -9.16 -0.98 -0.44
C LEU A 55 -7.92 -1.32 0.41
N LEU A 56 -8.09 -1.42 1.73
CA LEU A 56 -7.01 -1.79 2.64
C LEU A 56 -6.45 -3.18 2.34
N LYS A 57 -7.34 -4.14 2.03
CA LYS A 57 -6.93 -5.49 1.62
C LYS A 57 -6.09 -5.45 0.35
N ARG A 58 -6.52 -4.73 -0.68
CA ARG A 58 -5.76 -4.61 -1.94
C ARG A 58 -4.36 -4.03 -1.72
N ILE A 59 -4.23 -3.03 -0.85
CA ILE A 59 -2.93 -2.43 -0.49
C ILE A 59 -2.05 -3.46 0.24
N THR A 60 -2.63 -4.18 1.20
CA THR A 60 -1.92 -5.19 2.00
C THR A 60 -1.47 -6.37 1.13
N ASP A 61 -2.37 -6.91 0.30
CA ASP A 61 -2.08 -7.99 -0.65
C ASP A 61 -0.92 -7.60 -1.59
N ALA A 62 -0.88 -6.35 -2.05
CA ALA A 62 0.18 -5.84 -2.92
C ALA A 62 1.54 -5.67 -2.20
N ILE A 63 1.54 -5.35 -0.90
CA ILE A 63 2.76 -5.21 -0.09
C ILE A 63 3.35 -6.58 0.26
N TYR A 64 2.50 -7.53 0.64
CA TYR A 64 2.92 -8.84 1.14
C TYR A 64 2.89 -9.94 0.08
N ALA A 65 2.53 -9.63 -1.17
CA ALA A 65 2.37 -10.59 -2.25
C ALA A 65 1.44 -11.77 -1.88
N GLU A 66 0.47 -11.56 -0.98
CA GLU A 66 -0.45 -12.60 -0.51
C GLU A 66 -1.44 -13.06 -1.61
N GLY A 67 -1.45 -12.39 -2.76
CA GLY A 67 -2.07 -12.84 -4.01
C GLY A 67 -1.12 -13.50 -5.02
N GLU A 68 0.21 -13.40 -4.84
CA GLU A 68 1.26 -13.93 -5.73
C GLU A 68 2.11 -15.06 -5.10
N HIS A 69 1.86 -15.40 -3.82
CA HIS A 69 2.35 -16.66 -3.23
C HIS A 69 1.42 -17.86 -3.49
N ALA A 70 0.43 -17.70 -4.35
CA ALA A 70 -0.09 -18.77 -5.21
C ALA A 70 0.47 -18.57 -6.62
N ASN A 71 1.74 -18.93 -6.82
CA ASN A 71 2.39 -19.10 -8.12
C ASN A 71 2.80 -17.84 -8.92
N VAL A 72 3.76 -17.03 -8.42
CA VAL A 72 4.75 -16.37 -9.31
C VAL A 72 6.14 -16.35 -8.66
N GLY A 73 6.77 -17.52 -8.57
CA GLY A 73 8.18 -17.58 -8.98
C GLY A 73 8.17 -17.74 -10.49
N THR A 74 8.85 -16.86 -11.23
CA THR A 74 9.00 -16.87 -12.71
C THR A 74 8.10 -15.90 -13.49
N HIS A 75 8.33 -14.58 -13.40
CA HIS A 75 8.42 -13.75 -14.62
C HIS A 75 8.91 -12.31 -14.36
N LEU A 76 10.22 -12.09 -14.35
CA LEU A 76 10.78 -10.84 -14.89
C LEU A 76 12.01 -11.19 -15.72
N ARG A 77 11.73 -11.59 -16.96
CA ARG A 77 12.73 -11.76 -18.01
C ARG A 77 12.98 -10.41 -18.68
N SER A 78 14.23 -9.96 -18.58
CA SER A 78 15.04 -9.30 -19.62
C SER A 78 14.69 -7.88 -20.10
N VAL A 79 15.60 -6.92 -19.80
CA VAL A 79 16.12 -5.94 -20.77
C VAL A 79 17.61 -5.57 -20.43
N VAL A 80 18.58 -6.30 -21.06
CA VAL A 80 19.91 -5.94 -21.71
C VAL A 80 20.89 -4.92 -21.02
N PRO A 81 22.25 -4.91 -21.23
CA PRO A 81 23.01 -5.45 -22.36
C PRO A 81 24.41 -6.09 -22.14
N VAL A 82 24.92 -6.59 -23.27
CA VAL A 82 26.25 -7.18 -23.55
C VAL A 82 27.42 -6.25 -23.23
N THR A 83 28.43 -6.78 -22.54
CA THR A 83 29.91 -6.50 -22.58
C THR A 83 30.49 -7.28 -21.38
N PHE A 84 31.65 -7.94 -21.34
CA PHE A 84 32.83 -8.14 -22.17
C PHE A 84 33.67 -9.20 -21.39
N MET A 85 34.27 -10.22 -22.01
CA MET A 85 35.57 -10.77 -21.55
C MET A 85 36.16 -11.73 -22.59
N ASP A 86 37.45 -11.57 -22.79
CA ASP A 86 38.34 -12.05 -23.86
C ASP A 86 38.42 -13.58 -24.07
#